data_AF-A0A7V6PYB9-F1
#
_entry.id   AF-A0A7V6PYB9-F1
#
_cell.length_a   1.000
_cell.length_b   1.000
_cell.length_c   1.000
_cell.angle_alpha   90.00
_cell.angle_beta   90.00
_cell.angle_gamma   90.00
#
_symmetry.space_group_name_H-M   'P 1'
#
loop_
_entity.id
_entity.type
_entity.pdbx_description
1 polymer ?
#
loop_
_entity_poly.entity_id
_entity_poly.type
_entity_poly.pdbx_seq_one_letter_code
_entity_poly.pdbx_strand_id
1 'polypeptide(L)'
;MYENIFNQIRREYEEKQKIAREKLIKKKQELAEKLPEIIEIENKIHTTGLAYSKLILAGKNSSDAEVLSLLEDIEKLKEQKKNLLLSNGYPANYLEPEYSCQACKDTGFINNNGYTEKCSCYKQQLINYLYHQSNMELVKTENFDNFNENYYPDVVDEEKYGIKISPRENIIKIKNRCLRFLQNFDKPEEKNLFFSGPPGVGKTFMASCIAKELLDRGKTVLYQTSPVLFNIINEYKYNFSKDEYYSDVGYRNIFEVELLIIDDLGIEPPTPARYAELLTILNIRQINNLTRPCKTIISTNIGPRQLYEYYTERVASRIIGNFDMLKFAGEDIRLLKRQMRQGDGSLV
;
A
#
# COMPACT_ATOMS: atom_id res chain seq x y z
N MET A 1 -27.28 -2.97 -3.91
CA MET A 1 -26.29 -2.88 -2.80
C MET A 1 -24.93 -2.38 -3.29
N TYR A 2 -24.45 -2.83 -4.46
CA TYR A 2 -23.10 -2.51 -4.98
C TYR A 2 -22.98 -1.19 -5.78
N GLU A 3 -24.06 -0.73 -6.43
CA GLU A 3 -24.15 0.64 -7.00
C GLU A 3 -23.96 1.73 -5.92
N ASN A 4 -24.13 1.36 -4.65
CA ASN A 4 -23.79 2.19 -3.50
C ASN A 4 -22.28 2.35 -3.31
N ILE A 5 -21.46 1.35 -3.63
CA ILE A 5 -20.00 1.38 -3.37
C ILE A 5 -19.32 2.46 -4.22
N PHE A 6 -19.56 2.52 -5.53
CA PHE A 6 -18.93 3.55 -6.36
C PHE A 6 -19.39 4.96 -5.97
N ASN A 7 -20.66 5.11 -5.61
CA ASN A 7 -21.20 6.38 -5.10
C ASN A 7 -20.56 6.76 -3.76
N GLN A 8 -20.33 5.79 -2.87
CA GLN A 8 -19.67 5.99 -1.59
C GLN A 8 -18.21 6.39 -1.78
N ILE A 9 -17.45 5.66 -2.61
CA ILE A 9 -16.07 6.01 -2.94
C ILE A 9 -16.00 7.41 -3.55
N ARG A 10 -16.90 7.74 -4.49
CA ARG A 10 -16.96 9.06 -5.10
C ARG A 10 -17.17 10.16 -4.04
N ARG A 11 -18.13 9.97 -3.13
CA ARG A 11 -18.37 10.92 -2.02
C ARG A 11 -17.14 11.10 -1.14
N GLU A 12 -16.43 10.02 -0.82
CA GLU A 12 -15.20 10.09 -0.01
C GLU A 12 -14.09 10.90 -0.70
N TYR A 13 -13.93 10.78 -2.02
CA TYR A 13 -12.96 11.61 -2.76
C TYR A 13 -13.40 13.08 -2.87
N GLU A 14 -14.69 13.34 -3.09
CA GLU A 14 -15.25 14.69 -3.06
C GLU A 14 -15.03 15.35 -1.69
N GLU A 15 -15.23 14.60 -0.61
CA GLU A 15 -14.98 15.05 0.76
C GLU A 15 -13.49 15.30 1.04
N LYS A 16 -12.59 14.41 0.61
CA LYS A 16 -11.13 14.64 0.71
C LYS A 16 -10.72 15.96 0.04
N GLN A 17 -11.22 16.22 -1.18
CA GLN A 17 -10.93 17.48 -1.87
C GLN A 17 -11.52 18.69 -1.15
N LYS A 18 -12.74 18.57 -0.62
CA LYS A 18 -13.37 19.63 0.17
C LYS A 18 -12.51 19.98 1.38
N ILE A 19 -12.09 18.98 2.15
CA ILE A 19 -11.22 19.17 3.33
C ILE A 19 -9.89 19.82 2.94
N ALA A 20 -9.26 19.38 1.85
CA ALA A 20 -8.01 19.98 1.37
C ALA A 20 -8.18 21.46 1.00
N ARG A 21 -9.29 21.82 0.33
CA ARG A 21 -9.62 23.21 -0.02
C ARG A 21 -9.89 24.05 1.23
N GLU A 22 -10.68 23.55 2.17
CA GLU A 22 -11.00 24.24 3.43
C GLU A 22 -9.74 24.49 4.26
N LYS A 23 -8.85 23.50 4.38
CA LYS A 23 -7.55 23.67 5.04
C LYS A 23 -6.70 24.76 4.37
N LEU A 24 -6.65 24.77 3.04
CA LEU A 24 -5.88 25.78 2.31
C LEU A 24 -6.46 27.19 2.50
N ILE A 25 -7.79 27.34 2.51
CA ILE A 25 -8.46 28.61 2.78
C ILE A 25 -8.10 29.11 4.18
N LYS A 26 -8.16 28.24 5.20
CA LYS A 26 -7.77 28.60 6.57
C LYS A 26 -6.30 29.04 6.65
N LYS A 27 -5.37 28.28 6.04
CA LYS A 27 -3.95 28.67 5.98
C LYS A 27 -3.74 30.04 5.33
N LYS A 28 -4.47 30.32 4.24
CA LYS A 28 -4.43 31.61 3.55
C LYS A 28 -4.95 32.74 4.44
N GLN A 29 -6.03 32.52 5.19
CA GLN A 29 -6.59 33.51 6.12
C GLN A 29 -5.62 33.80 7.28
N GLU A 30 -5.08 32.77 7.93
CA GLU A 30 -4.11 32.93 9.01
C GLU A 30 -2.84 33.68 8.55
N LEU A 31 -2.40 33.38 7.34
CA LEU A 31 -1.21 34.01 6.76
C LEU A 31 -1.51 35.43 6.26
N ALA A 32 -2.73 35.71 5.82
CA ALA A 32 -3.19 37.04 5.49
C ALA A 32 -3.14 38.00 6.68
N GLU A 33 -3.50 37.51 7.87
CA GLU A 33 -3.46 38.30 9.11
C GLU A 33 -2.02 38.57 9.58
N LYS A 34 -1.11 37.61 9.40
CA LYS A 34 0.27 37.71 9.89
C LYS A 34 1.25 38.33 8.89
N LEU A 35 1.04 38.08 7.60
CA LEU A 35 1.94 38.42 6.48
C LEU A 35 1.12 38.95 5.29
N PRO A 36 0.53 40.15 5.39
CA PRO A 36 -0.30 40.73 4.33
C PRO A 36 0.45 40.91 3.00
N GLU A 37 1.77 41.14 3.06
CA GLU A 37 2.65 41.27 1.88
C GLU A 37 2.59 40.04 0.96
N ILE A 38 2.36 38.83 1.50
CA ILE A 38 2.24 37.62 0.69
C ILE A 38 0.96 37.64 -0.17
N ILE A 39 -0.13 38.22 0.34
CA ILE A 39 -1.37 38.37 -0.43
C ILE A 39 -1.15 39.33 -1.60
N GLU A 40 -0.42 40.42 -1.36
CA GLU A 40 -0.10 41.38 -2.43
C GLU A 40 0.71 40.71 -3.55
N ILE A 41 1.68 39.87 -3.19
CA ILE A 41 2.46 39.09 -4.15
C ILE A 41 1.56 38.09 -4.89
N GLU A 42 0.65 37.37 -4.21
CA GLU A 42 -0.32 36.47 -4.88
C GLU A 42 -1.22 37.24 -5.87
N ASN A 43 -1.73 38.41 -5.47
CA ASN A 43 -2.56 39.25 -6.33
C ASN A 43 -1.79 39.74 -7.54
N LYS A 44 -0.54 40.20 -7.37
CA LYS A 44 0.35 40.59 -8.47
C LYS A 44 0.58 39.43 -9.44
N ILE A 45 0.93 38.24 -8.93
CA ILE A 45 1.10 37.04 -9.76
C ILE A 45 -0.17 36.75 -10.57
N HIS A 46 -1.35 36.81 -9.93
CA HIS A 46 -2.63 36.59 -10.60
C HIS A 46 -2.90 37.62 -11.70
N THR A 47 -2.71 38.92 -11.42
CA THR A 47 -2.91 39.98 -12.41
C THR A 47 -1.95 39.88 -13.59
N THR A 48 -0.67 39.57 -13.33
CA THR A 48 0.35 39.37 -14.37
C THR A 48 0.03 38.11 -15.20
N GLY A 49 -0.44 37.04 -14.57
CA GLY A 49 -0.89 35.82 -15.25
C GLY A 49 -2.13 36.05 -16.15
N LEU A 50 -3.07 36.88 -15.72
CA LEU A 50 -4.20 37.29 -16.57
C LEU A 50 -3.74 38.14 -17.77
N ALA A 51 -2.79 39.06 -17.57
CA ALA A 51 -2.22 39.85 -18.66
C ALA A 51 -1.50 38.95 -19.68
N TYR A 52 -0.68 38.01 -19.21
CA TYR A 52 -0.05 36.97 -20.03
C TYR A 52 -1.09 36.18 -20.85
N SER A 53 -2.14 35.68 -20.19
CA SER A 53 -3.17 34.88 -20.84
C SER A 53 -3.90 35.67 -21.95
N LYS A 54 -4.17 36.96 -21.72
CA LYS A 54 -4.76 37.85 -22.74
C LYS A 54 -3.86 38.03 -23.95
N LEU A 55 -2.54 38.17 -23.77
CA LEU A 55 -1.60 38.33 -24.89
C LEU A 55 -1.52 37.07 -25.75
N ILE A 56 -1.47 35.89 -25.14
CA ILE A 56 -1.49 34.61 -25.87
C ILE A 56 -2.79 34.46 -26.67
N LEU A 57 -3.95 34.78 -26.08
CA LEU A 57 -5.23 34.75 -26.78
C LEU A 57 -5.33 35.78 -27.91
N ALA A 58 -4.60 36.90 -27.81
CA ALA A 58 -4.48 37.91 -28.86
C ALA A 58 -3.51 37.50 -29.99
N GLY A 59 -2.96 36.27 -29.96
CA GLY A 59 -2.11 35.72 -31.01
C GLY A 59 -0.63 36.07 -30.89
N LYS A 60 -0.19 36.61 -29.74
CA LYS A 60 1.25 36.80 -29.46
C LYS A 60 1.92 35.45 -29.15
N ASN A 61 3.14 35.30 -29.63
CA ASN A 61 3.93 34.08 -29.44
C ASN A 61 4.72 34.15 -28.13
N SER A 62 5.06 32.99 -27.59
CA SER A 62 5.87 32.85 -26.37
C SER A 62 7.29 33.43 -26.49
N SER A 63 7.73 33.75 -27.72
CA SER A 63 9.01 34.40 -28.03
C SER A 63 8.93 35.92 -28.06
N ASP A 64 7.74 36.52 -27.96
CA ASP A 64 7.59 37.97 -27.99
C ASP A 64 8.16 38.60 -26.71
N ALA A 65 8.89 39.71 -26.85
CA ALA A 65 9.60 40.36 -25.74
C ALA A 65 8.66 40.74 -24.57
N GLU A 66 7.44 41.18 -24.86
CA GLU A 66 6.42 41.47 -23.84
C GLU A 66 5.93 40.21 -23.11
N VAL A 67 5.88 39.06 -23.79
CA VAL A 67 5.46 37.80 -23.18
C VAL A 67 6.58 37.25 -22.28
N LEU A 68 7.82 37.35 -22.75
CA LEU A 68 9.02 36.99 -21.97
C LEU A 68 9.16 37.86 -20.71
N SER A 69 8.94 39.17 -20.79
CA SER A 69 9.04 40.05 -19.61
C SER A 69 8.01 39.70 -18.54
N LEU A 70 6.78 39.36 -18.94
CA LEU A 70 5.74 38.92 -18.00
C LEU A 70 6.08 37.57 -17.35
N LEU A 71 6.72 36.66 -18.08
CA LEU A 71 7.20 35.39 -17.52
C LEU A 71 8.30 35.62 -16.48
N GLU A 72 9.28 36.49 -16.78
CA GLU A 72 10.32 36.87 -15.83
C GLU A 72 9.75 37.53 -14.57
N ASP A 73 8.75 38.41 -14.72
CA ASP A 73 8.09 39.06 -13.59
C ASP A 73 7.34 38.04 -12.71
N ILE A 74 6.65 37.07 -13.33
CA ILE A 74 5.99 35.97 -12.60
C ILE A 74 7.02 35.13 -11.84
N GLU A 75 8.18 34.82 -12.44
CA GLU A 75 9.24 34.07 -11.78
C GLU A 75 9.84 34.83 -10.59
N LYS A 76 10.16 36.12 -10.76
CA LYS A 76 10.65 36.99 -9.68
C LYS A 76 9.66 37.05 -8.52
N LEU A 77 8.37 37.23 -8.81
CA LEU A 77 7.33 37.27 -7.78
C LEU A 77 7.18 35.92 -7.04
N LYS A 78 7.31 34.78 -7.75
CA LYS A 78 7.32 33.45 -7.12
C LYS A 78 8.52 33.26 -6.20
N GLU A 79 9.70 33.74 -6.61
CA GLU A 79 10.92 33.66 -5.79
C GLU A 79 10.82 34.55 -4.55
N GLN A 80 10.32 35.78 -4.70
CA GLN A 80 10.03 36.68 -3.59
C GLN A 80 9.05 36.05 -2.59
N LYS A 81 7.95 35.46 -3.08
CA LYS A 81 6.98 34.75 -2.25
C LYS A 81 7.64 33.62 -1.44
N LYS A 82 8.48 32.81 -2.09
CA LYS A 82 9.19 31.70 -1.46
C LYS A 82 10.12 32.19 -0.35
N ASN A 83 10.92 33.22 -0.64
CA ASN A 83 11.86 33.78 0.32
C ASN A 83 11.15 34.39 1.53
N LEU A 84 10.03 35.08 1.30
CA LEU A 84 9.22 35.68 2.36
C LEU A 84 8.55 34.65 3.28
N LEU A 85 8.12 33.51 2.72
CA LEU A 85 7.63 32.37 3.52
C LEU A 85 8.73 31.80 4.41
N LEU A 86 9.91 31.53 3.83
CA LEU A 86 11.04 30.92 4.54
C LEU A 86 11.60 31.83 5.63
N SER A 87 11.72 33.14 5.38
CA SER A 87 12.21 34.10 6.37
C SER A 87 11.31 34.23 7.61
N ASN A 88 10.04 33.88 7.47
CA ASN A 88 9.05 33.90 8.55
C ASN A 88 8.75 32.50 9.14
N GLY A 89 9.57 31.50 8.83
CA GLY A 89 9.47 30.16 9.40
C GLY A 89 8.40 29.26 8.79
N TYR A 90 7.82 29.64 7.65
CA TYR A 90 6.88 28.81 6.90
C TYR A 90 7.60 28.01 5.81
N PRO A 91 7.19 26.74 5.55
CA PRO A 91 7.74 25.99 4.44
C PRO A 91 7.35 26.62 3.11
N ALA A 92 8.20 26.47 2.08
CA ALA A 92 7.99 27.07 0.77
C ALA A 92 6.66 26.66 0.10
N ASN A 93 6.17 25.46 0.40
CA ASN A 93 4.93 24.89 -0.12
C ASN A 93 3.72 25.10 0.82
N TYR A 94 3.82 25.99 1.82
CA TYR A 94 2.76 26.19 2.82
C TYR A 94 1.38 26.52 2.22
N LEU A 95 1.37 27.23 1.09
CA LEU A 95 0.17 27.65 0.36
C LEU A 95 -0.23 26.70 -0.79
N GLU A 96 0.35 25.50 -0.82
CA GLU A 96 -0.08 24.45 -1.73
C GLU A 96 -1.14 23.55 -1.05
N PRO A 97 -2.15 23.05 -1.78
CA PRO A 97 -3.11 22.12 -1.21
C PRO A 97 -2.44 20.80 -0.80
N GLU A 98 -2.72 20.34 0.41
CA GLU A 98 -2.28 19.03 0.89
C GLU A 98 -3.31 17.96 0.53
N TYR A 99 -3.01 17.19 -0.52
CA TYR A 99 -3.83 16.04 -0.92
C TYR A 99 -3.40 14.76 -0.21
N SER A 100 -4.36 13.85 0.01
CA SER A 100 -4.08 12.53 0.55
C SER A 100 -3.32 11.66 -0.45
N CYS A 101 -3.71 11.73 -1.73
CA CYS A 101 -3.00 11.10 -2.84
C CYS A 101 -2.43 12.17 -3.78
N GLN A 102 -1.10 12.28 -3.83
CA GLN A 102 -0.41 13.24 -4.70
C GLN A 102 -0.54 12.90 -6.20
N ALA A 103 -0.68 11.61 -6.54
CA ALA A 103 -0.76 11.16 -7.93
C ALA A 103 -2.06 11.62 -8.61
N CYS A 104 -3.22 11.47 -7.95
CA CYS A 104 -4.51 11.86 -8.50
C CYS A 104 -5.06 13.17 -7.92
N LYS A 105 -4.38 13.77 -6.93
CA LYS A 105 -4.85 14.96 -6.19
C LYS A 105 -6.26 14.76 -5.61
N ASP A 106 -6.48 13.58 -5.03
CA ASP A 106 -7.77 13.13 -4.49
C ASP A 106 -8.93 13.17 -5.50
N THR A 107 -8.66 12.99 -6.79
CA THR A 107 -9.73 12.75 -7.79
C THR A 107 -10.05 11.28 -7.97
N GLY A 108 -9.12 10.39 -7.60
CA GLY A 108 -9.20 8.96 -7.85
C GLY A 108 -8.81 8.55 -9.29
N PHE A 109 -8.52 9.50 -10.17
CA PHE A 109 -8.17 9.25 -11.56
C PHE A 109 -6.87 9.95 -11.96
N ILE A 110 -6.13 9.35 -12.88
CA ILE A 110 -4.92 9.90 -13.48
C ILE A 110 -5.10 9.97 -15.00
N ASN A 111 -4.56 11.02 -15.62
CA ASN A 111 -4.56 11.16 -17.07
C ASN A 111 -3.20 10.69 -17.61
N ASN A 112 -3.22 9.65 -18.44
CA ASN A 112 -2.03 9.09 -19.04
C ASN A 112 -2.21 9.09 -20.56
N ASN A 113 -1.41 9.89 -21.27
CA ASN A 113 -1.44 10.02 -22.73
C ASN A 113 -2.83 10.26 -23.35
N GLY A 114 -3.68 11.04 -22.66
CA GLY A 114 -5.04 11.39 -23.13
C GLY A 114 -6.13 10.42 -22.69
N TYR A 115 -5.79 9.31 -22.02
CA TYR A 115 -6.75 8.37 -21.44
C TYR A 115 -6.84 8.55 -19.93
N THR A 116 -8.07 8.50 -19.40
CA THR A 116 -8.32 8.59 -17.96
C THR A 116 -8.33 7.19 -17.36
N GLU A 117 -7.40 6.93 -16.44
CA GLU A 117 -7.28 5.65 -15.74
C GLU A 117 -7.55 5.80 -14.25
N LYS A 118 -8.05 4.73 -13.62
CA LYS A 118 -8.23 4.68 -12.17
C LYS A 118 -6.86 4.70 -11.49
N CYS A 119 -6.66 5.65 -10.58
CA CYS A 119 -5.48 5.72 -9.75
C CYS A 119 -5.37 4.46 -8.85
N SER A 120 -4.16 4.09 -8.47
CA SER A 120 -3.93 2.97 -7.55
C SER A 120 -4.62 3.15 -6.20
N CYS A 121 -4.70 4.39 -5.68
CA CYS A 121 -5.46 4.67 -4.46
C CYS A 121 -6.95 4.33 -4.62
N TYR A 122 -7.53 4.59 -5.79
CA TYR A 122 -8.93 4.29 -6.08
C TYR A 122 -9.13 2.78 -6.22
N LYS A 123 -8.22 2.10 -6.92
CA LYS A 123 -8.21 0.62 -7.02
C LYS A 123 -8.12 -0.01 -5.63
N GLN A 124 -7.23 0.50 -4.78
CA GLN A 124 -7.08 0.03 -3.41
C GLN A 124 -8.34 0.29 -2.58
N GLN A 125 -8.96 1.46 -2.71
CA GLN A 125 -10.19 1.78 -2.00
C GLN A 125 -11.33 0.83 -2.42
N LEU A 126 -11.43 0.53 -3.72
CA LEU A 126 -12.37 -0.47 -4.22
C LEU A 126 -12.11 -1.86 -3.65
N ILE A 127 -10.85 -2.31 -3.59
CA ILE A 127 -10.47 -3.58 -2.94
C ILE A 127 -10.91 -3.55 -1.47
N ASN A 128 -10.64 -2.47 -0.75
CA ASN A 128 -11.02 -2.34 0.67
C ASN A 128 -12.54 -2.39 0.91
N TYR A 129 -13.36 -2.08 -0.10
CA TYR A 129 -14.83 -2.19 -0.03
C TYR A 129 -15.33 -3.58 -0.41
N LEU A 130 -14.70 -4.22 -1.40
CA LEU A 130 -15.08 -5.56 -1.86
C LEU A 130 -14.65 -6.65 -0.88
N TYR A 131 -13.60 -6.39 -0.11
CA TYR A 131 -12.98 -7.35 0.80
C TYR A 131 -13.06 -6.85 2.24
N HIS A 132 -13.57 -7.67 3.15
CA HIS A 132 -13.68 -7.32 4.57
C HIS A 132 -12.30 -6.94 5.16
N GLN A 133 -12.27 -5.79 5.86
CA GLN A 133 -11.05 -5.05 6.24
C GLN A 133 -10.27 -5.58 7.44
N SER A 134 -10.67 -6.68 8.08
CA SER A 134 -10.12 -7.08 9.39
C SER A 134 -8.59 -7.19 9.39
N ASN A 135 -8.00 -7.69 8.30
CA ASN A 135 -6.54 -7.81 8.19
C ASN A 135 -5.85 -6.50 7.79
N MET A 136 -6.57 -5.55 7.15
CA MET A 136 -6.04 -4.22 6.81
C MET A 136 -5.94 -3.30 8.04
N GLU A 137 -6.68 -3.59 9.11
CA GLU A 137 -6.51 -2.88 10.39
C GLU A 137 -5.15 -3.17 11.03
N LEU A 138 -4.65 -4.40 10.88
CA LEU A 138 -3.33 -4.80 11.38
C LEU A 138 -2.23 -3.93 10.77
N VAL A 139 -2.31 -3.65 9.48
CA VAL A 139 -1.36 -2.83 8.71
C VAL A 139 -1.15 -1.42 9.31
N LYS A 140 -2.15 -0.88 10.03
CA LYS A 140 -2.02 0.43 10.71
C LYS A 140 -1.06 0.39 11.91
N THR A 141 -0.96 -0.77 12.56
CA THR A 141 -0.20 -0.95 13.80
C THR A 141 1.05 -1.82 13.63
N GLU A 142 1.03 -2.74 12.67
CA GLU A 142 2.10 -3.69 12.37
C GLU A 142 2.90 -3.19 11.16
N ASN A 143 3.90 -2.36 11.44
CA ASN A 143 4.79 -1.75 10.45
C ASN A 143 6.26 -1.84 10.90
N PHE A 144 7.18 -1.51 10.00
CA PHE A 144 8.62 -1.63 10.28
C PHE A 144 9.09 -0.69 11.41
N ASP A 145 8.39 0.41 11.67
CA ASP A 145 8.69 1.34 12.78
C ASP A 145 8.43 0.68 14.13
N ASN A 146 7.41 -0.18 14.21
CA ASN A 146 7.05 -0.95 15.41
C ASN A 146 7.75 -2.32 15.49
N PHE A 147 8.69 -2.61 14.59
CA PHE A 147 9.49 -3.83 14.65
C PHE A 147 10.48 -3.76 15.80
N ASN A 148 10.51 -4.78 16.65
CA ASN A 148 11.44 -4.87 17.76
C ASN A 148 12.02 -6.29 17.85
N GLU A 149 13.32 -6.41 17.55
CA GLU A 149 14.09 -7.64 17.61
C GLU A 149 14.30 -8.17 19.03
N ASN A 150 14.15 -7.34 20.06
CA ASN A 150 14.39 -7.74 21.45
C ASN A 150 13.35 -8.74 21.97
N TYR A 151 12.20 -8.84 21.30
CA TYR A 151 11.20 -9.89 21.59
C TYR A 151 11.68 -11.30 21.20
N TYR A 152 12.77 -11.41 20.45
CA TYR A 152 13.33 -12.69 20.04
C TYR A 152 14.55 -13.04 20.91
N PRO A 153 14.64 -14.29 21.40
CA PRO A 153 15.80 -14.77 22.12
C PRO A 153 17.07 -14.71 21.28
N ASP A 154 18.19 -14.36 21.91
CA ASP A 154 19.52 -14.33 21.27
C ASP A 154 20.37 -15.54 21.63
N VAL A 155 19.71 -16.68 21.83
CA VAL A 155 20.34 -17.96 22.16
C VAL A 155 20.13 -18.92 20.99
N VAL A 156 21.20 -19.58 20.58
CA VAL A 156 21.16 -20.63 19.55
C VAL A 156 20.70 -21.93 20.21
N ASP A 157 19.59 -22.47 19.74
CA ASP A 157 19.04 -23.75 20.19
C ASP A 157 18.41 -24.47 18.98
N GLU A 158 19.20 -25.35 18.35
CA GLU A 158 18.79 -26.05 17.14
C GLU A 158 17.70 -27.10 17.41
N GLU A 159 17.69 -27.72 18.59
CA GLU A 159 16.67 -28.71 18.95
C GLU A 159 15.30 -28.05 19.16
N LYS A 160 15.27 -26.91 19.87
CA LYS A 160 14.02 -26.18 20.17
C LYS A 160 13.46 -25.45 18.95
N TYR A 161 14.31 -24.77 18.19
CA TYR A 161 13.87 -23.85 17.13
C TYR A 161 14.05 -24.43 15.71
N GLY A 162 14.83 -25.51 15.56
CA GLY A 162 15.11 -26.13 14.26
C GLY A 162 15.88 -25.21 13.32
N ILE A 163 16.67 -24.28 13.85
CA ILE A 163 17.54 -23.35 13.12
C ILE A 163 18.91 -23.29 13.78
N LYS A 164 19.96 -23.07 12.98
CA LYS A 164 21.37 -23.06 13.43
C LYS A 164 21.85 -21.70 13.97
N ILE A 165 20.95 -20.73 14.04
CA ILE A 165 21.22 -19.35 14.47
C ILE A 165 20.19 -18.95 15.51
N SER A 166 20.42 -17.86 16.24
CA SER A 166 19.45 -17.40 17.23
C SER A 166 18.17 -16.91 16.55
N PRO A 167 16.99 -17.05 17.19
CA PRO A 167 15.75 -16.46 16.70
C PRO A 167 15.88 -14.96 16.35
N ARG A 168 16.65 -14.21 17.15
CA ARG A 168 16.95 -12.79 16.91
C ARG A 168 17.74 -12.55 15.63
N GLU A 169 18.84 -13.28 15.44
CA GLU A 169 19.63 -13.15 14.21
C GLU A 169 18.79 -13.55 12.98
N ASN A 170 17.98 -14.60 13.12
CA ASN A 170 17.10 -15.09 12.05
C ASN A 170 16.06 -14.03 11.64
N ILE A 171 15.36 -13.41 12.58
CA ILE A 171 14.34 -12.41 12.24
C ILE A 171 14.96 -11.16 11.59
N ILE A 172 16.19 -10.78 11.97
CA ILE A 172 16.91 -9.67 11.32
C ILE A 172 17.24 -10.04 9.87
N LYS A 173 17.69 -11.27 9.61
CA LYS A 173 17.92 -11.76 8.23
C LYS A 173 16.64 -11.77 7.41
N ILE A 174 15.53 -12.20 8.00
CA ILE A 174 14.20 -12.18 7.37
C ILE A 174 13.78 -10.73 7.06
N LYS A 175 13.85 -9.82 8.03
CA LYS A 175 13.57 -8.38 7.84
C LYS A 175 14.37 -7.82 6.67
N ASN A 176 15.69 -8.07 6.64
CA ASN A 176 16.55 -7.60 5.55
C ASN A 176 16.17 -8.20 4.19
N ARG A 177 15.74 -9.47 4.15
CA ARG A 177 15.22 -10.10 2.92
C ARG A 177 13.90 -9.47 2.47
N CYS A 178 13.00 -9.13 3.39
CA CYS A 178 11.75 -8.42 3.11
C CYS A 178 12.00 -6.99 2.61
N LEU A 179 12.98 -6.28 3.17
CA LEU A 179 13.39 -4.97 2.66
C LEU A 179 13.97 -5.06 1.24
N ARG A 180 14.78 -6.09 0.93
CA ARG A 180 15.24 -6.35 -0.44
C ARG A 180 14.08 -6.68 -1.39
N PHE A 181 13.10 -7.46 -0.93
CA PHE A 181 11.89 -7.75 -1.71
C PHE A 181 11.16 -6.46 -2.07
N LEU A 182 10.99 -5.54 -1.12
CA LEU A 182 10.38 -4.23 -1.37
C LEU A 182 11.16 -3.37 -2.37
N GLN A 183 12.49 -3.41 -2.33
CA GLN A 183 13.34 -2.68 -3.29
C GLN A 183 13.25 -3.25 -4.71
N ASN A 184 13.12 -4.57 -4.83
CA ASN A 184 13.04 -5.27 -6.11
C ASN A 184 11.60 -5.60 -6.54
N PHE A 185 10.59 -5.07 -5.84
CA PHE A 185 9.20 -5.52 -5.97
C PHE A 185 8.68 -5.49 -7.41
N ASP A 186 9.05 -4.45 -8.16
CA ASP A 186 8.60 -4.26 -9.54
C ASP A 186 9.34 -5.13 -10.56
N LYS A 187 10.41 -5.82 -10.14
CA LYS A 187 11.24 -6.64 -11.02
C LYS A 187 10.62 -8.03 -11.19
N PRO A 188 10.44 -8.53 -12.43
CA PRO A 188 9.81 -9.82 -12.66
C PRO A 188 10.58 -10.99 -12.04
N GLU A 189 11.92 -10.91 -11.99
CA GLU A 189 12.82 -11.92 -11.42
C GLU A 189 12.78 -12.02 -9.89
N GLU A 190 12.26 -11.00 -9.20
CA GLU A 190 12.11 -11.04 -7.74
C GLU A 190 11.09 -12.13 -7.38
N LYS A 191 11.52 -13.10 -6.57
CA LYS A 191 10.67 -14.21 -6.15
C LYS A 191 9.58 -13.77 -5.19
N ASN A 192 8.51 -14.57 -5.16
CA ASN A 192 7.48 -14.49 -4.14
C ASN A 192 8.04 -14.86 -2.75
N LEU A 193 7.33 -14.58 -1.66
CA LEU A 193 7.80 -14.93 -0.31
C LEU A 193 6.91 -15.97 0.35
N PHE A 194 7.53 -16.97 0.97
CA PHE A 194 6.83 -18.01 1.70
C PHE A 194 7.27 -18.01 3.17
N PHE A 195 6.38 -17.62 4.06
CA PHE A 195 6.61 -17.53 5.50
C PHE A 195 6.12 -18.82 6.16
N SER A 196 7.04 -19.55 6.79
CA SER A 196 6.74 -20.79 7.51
C SER A 196 7.24 -20.71 8.95
N GLY A 197 6.55 -21.33 9.89
CA GLY A 197 6.98 -21.38 11.29
C GLY A 197 5.80 -21.47 12.25
N PRO A 198 6.04 -21.66 13.55
CA PRO A 198 4.96 -21.81 14.53
C PRO A 198 4.10 -20.53 14.66
N PRO A 199 2.93 -20.60 15.30
CA PRO A 199 2.11 -19.41 15.53
C PRO A 199 2.81 -18.43 16.48
N GLY A 200 2.55 -17.12 16.33
CA GLY A 200 3.02 -16.10 17.27
C GLY A 200 4.46 -15.59 17.10
N VAL A 201 5.21 -16.11 16.12
CA VAL A 201 6.61 -15.71 15.85
C VAL A 201 6.77 -14.56 14.85
N GLY A 202 5.68 -13.87 14.48
CA GLY A 202 5.75 -12.65 13.68
C GLY A 202 5.57 -12.79 12.15
N LYS A 203 5.02 -13.89 11.64
CA LYS A 203 4.72 -14.06 10.20
C LYS A 203 3.73 -13.01 9.67
N THR A 204 2.54 -12.95 10.28
CA THR A 204 1.49 -11.95 10.00
C THR A 204 2.05 -10.54 10.14
N PHE A 205 2.77 -10.24 11.22
CA PHE A 205 3.42 -8.94 11.43
C PHE A 205 4.33 -8.55 10.26
N MET A 206 5.18 -9.46 9.79
CA MET A 206 6.08 -9.19 8.66
C MET A 206 5.31 -8.99 7.35
N ALA A 207 4.24 -9.75 7.12
CA ALA A 207 3.36 -9.58 5.97
C ALA A 207 2.65 -8.20 6.00
N SER A 208 2.15 -7.80 7.17
CA SER A 208 1.56 -6.47 7.43
C SER A 208 2.56 -5.34 7.16
N CYS A 209 3.83 -5.50 7.57
CA CYS A 209 4.88 -4.51 7.31
C CYS A 209 5.12 -4.30 5.82
N ILE A 210 5.18 -5.38 5.05
CA ILE A 210 5.34 -5.32 3.59
C ILE A 210 4.10 -4.69 2.94
N ALA A 211 2.90 -5.06 3.39
CA ALA A 211 1.65 -4.48 2.91
C ALA A 211 1.64 -2.96 3.12
N LYS A 212 2.00 -2.49 4.33
CA LYS A 212 2.05 -1.06 4.66
C LYS A 212 2.96 -0.29 3.71
N GLU A 213 4.19 -0.76 3.56
CA GLU A 213 5.20 -0.13 2.69
C GLU A 213 4.73 -0.03 1.23
N LEU A 214 4.07 -1.08 0.72
CA LEU A 214 3.57 -1.08 -0.65
C LEU A 214 2.38 -0.14 -0.82
N LEU A 215 1.46 -0.12 0.14
CA LEU A 215 0.33 0.83 0.14
C LEU A 215 0.82 2.28 0.16
N ASP A 216 1.85 2.58 0.96
CA ASP A 216 2.46 3.93 1.03
C ASP A 216 3.13 4.33 -0.28
N ARG A 217 3.69 3.35 -1.01
CA ARG A 217 4.22 3.53 -2.38
C ARG A 217 3.11 3.60 -3.43
N GLY A 218 1.85 3.60 -3.04
CA GLY A 218 0.70 3.65 -3.93
C GLY A 218 0.52 2.37 -4.74
N LYS A 219 0.92 1.21 -4.20
CA LYS A 219 0.71 -0.10 -4.80
C LYS A 219 -0.57 -0.73 -4.30
N THR A 220 -1.12 -1.66 -5.07
CA THR A 220 -2.34 -2.40 -4.72
C THR A 220 -2.03 -3.69 -3.95
N VAL A 221 -2.72 -3.89 -2.82
CA VAL A 221 -2.55 -5.04 -1.92
C VAL A 221 -3.90 -5.67 -1.61
N LEU A 222 -4.00 -6.99 -1.77
CA LEU A 222 -5.09 -7.81 -1.23
C LEU A 222 -4.52 -8.71 -0.13
N TYR A 223 -4.97 -8.52 1.11
CA TYR A 223 -4.60 -9.35 2.25
C TYR A 223 -5.82 -10.16 2.69
N GLN A 224 -5.76 -11.49 2.55
CA GLN A 224 -6.78 -12.39 3.09
C GLN A 224 -6.18 -13.61 3.79
N THR A 225 -6.92 -14.15 4.77
CA THR A 225 -6.61 -15.50 5.27
C THR A 225 -7.05 -16.52 4.21
N SER A 226 -6.35 -17.65 4.16
CA SER A 226 -6.64 -18.74 3.22
C SER A 226 -8.12 -19.19 3.25
N PRO A 227 -8.77 -19.43 4.41
CA PRO A 227 -10.18 -19.80 4.44
C PRO A 227 -11.12 -18.76 3.82
N VAL A 228 -10.89 -17.47 4.11
CA VAL A 228 -11.71 -16.36 3.57
C VAL A 228 -11.52 -16.25 2.06
N LEU A 229 -10.28 -16.33 1.58
CA LEU A 229 -9.98 -16.28 0.15
C LEU A 229 -10.72 -17.37 -0.63
N PHE A 230 -10.67 -18.62 -0.14
CA PHE A 230 -11.35 -19.73 -0.82
C PHE A 230 -12.88 -19.61 -0.74
N ASN A 231 -13.44 -19.08 0.34
CA ASN A 231 -14.87 -18.83 0.42
C ASN A 231 -15.32 -17.81 -0.62
N ILE A 232 -14.57 -16.71 -0.78
CA ILE A 232 -14.83 -15.70 -1.81
C ILE A 232 -14.84 -16.33 -3.21
N ILE A 233 -13.85 -17.19 -3.52
CA ILE A 233 -13.78 -17.89 -4.81
C ILE A 233 -15.00 -18.82 -5.01
N ASN A 234 -15.37 -19.57 -3.98
CA ASN A 234 -16.52 -20.47 -4.04
C ASN A 234 -17.84 -19.72 -4.23
N GLU A 235 -18.04 -18.61 -3.51
CA GLU A 235 -19.21 -17.75 -3.68
C GLU A 235 -19.31 -17.23 -5.11
N TYR A 236 -18.19 -16.85 -5.74
CA TYR A 236 -18.19 -16.46 -7.15
C TYR A 236 -18.57 -17.60 -8.09
N LYS A 237 -18.03 -18.79 -7.87
CA LYS A 237 -18.35 -19.95 -8.73
C LYS A 237 -19.78 -20.46 -8.57
N TYR A 238 -20.41 -20.21 -7.42
CA TYR A 238 -21.78 -20.65 -7.15
C TYR A 238 -22.84 -19.60 -7.53
N ASN A 239 -22.53 -18.31 -7.43
CA ASN A 239 -23.46 -17.21 -7.67
C ASN A 239 -23.44 -16.66 -9.10
N PHE A 240 -23.46 -17.53 -10.12
CA PHE A 240 -23.54 -17.17 -11.55
C PHE A 240 -24.79 -16.37 -11.98
N SER A 241 -25.61 -15.86 -11.04
CA SER A 241 -26.93 -15.28 -11.31
C SER A 241 -27.23 -13.94 -10.62
N LYS A 242 -26.30 -13.33 -9.87
CA LYS A 242 -26.50 -12.00 -9.27
C LYS A 242 -25.33 -11.06 -9.57
N ASP A 243 -25.58 -10.08 -10.43
CA ASP A 243 -24.72 -8.94 -10.77
C ASP A 243 -23.29 -9.31 -11.22
N GLU A 244 -23.18 -9.84 -12.45
CA GLU A 244 -21.93 -10.32 -13.10
C GLU A 244 -20.74 -9.36 -12.99
N TYR A 245 -20.96 -8.04 -13.02
CA TYR A 245 -19.87 -7.07 -13.07
C TYR A 245 -19.03 -7.01 -11.77
N TYR A 246 -19.66 -7.04 -10.60
CA TYR A 246 -18.94 -6.89 -9.32
C TYR A 246 -18.33 -8.21 -8.85
N SER A 247 -19.01 -9.32 -9.16
CA SER A 247 -18.47 -10.64 -8.90
C SER A 247 -17.20 -10.89 -9.72
N ASP A 248 -17.21 -10.45 -10.97
CA ASP A 248 -16.05 -10.45 -11.85
C ASP A 248 -14.92 -9.54 -11.35
N VAL A 249 -15.20 -8.30 -10.92
CA VAL A 249 -14.16 -7.38 -10.42
C VAL A 249 -13.47 -7.91 -9.16
N GLY A 250 -14.22 -8.42 -8.18
CA GLY A 250 -13.62 -9.01 -6.99
C GLY A 250 -12.79 -10.24 -7.33
N TYR A 251 -13.32 -11.20 -8.09
CA TYR A 251 -12.53 -12.34 -8.53
C TYR A 251 -11.25 -11.94 -9.27
N ARG A 252 -11.32 -10.96 -10.19
CA ARG A 252 -10.17 -10.41 -10.90
C ARG A 252 -9.11 -9.82 -9.98
N ASN A 253 -9.49 -9.11 -8.92
CA ASN A 253 -8.53 -8.52 -7.99
C ASN A 253 -7.55 -9.57 -7.41
N ILE A 254 -7.99 -10.82 -7.18
CA ILE A 254 -7.12 -11.93 -6.73
C ILE A 254 -5.94 -12.13 -7.69
N PHE A 255 -6.15 -11.95 -8.99
CA PHE A 255 -5.15 -12.13 -10.04
C PHE A 255 -4.45 -10.84 -10.47
N GLU A 256 -5.06 -9.69 -10.19
CA GLU A 256 -4.63 -8.40 -10.74
C GLU A 256 -3.92 -7.48 -9.75
N VAL A 257 -4.12 -7.64 -8.43
CA VAL A 257 -3.39 -6.82 -7.46
C VAL A 257 -1.89 -7.04 -7.58
N GLU A 258 -1.13 -5.98 -7.31
CA GLU A 258 0.33 -6.03 -7.34
C GLU A 258 0.88 -6.94 -6.25
N LEU A 259 0.28 -6.95 -5.06
CA LEU A 259 0.58 -7.93 -4.02
C LEU A 259 -0.67 -8.66 -3.53
N LEU A 260 -0.62 -10.00 -3.55
CA LEU A 260 -1.56 -10.87 -2.85
C LEU A 260 -0.90 -11.48 -1.62
N ILE A 261 -1.50 -11.32 -0.44
CA ILE A 261 -1.09 -11.99 0.79
C ILE A 261 -2.15 -13.03 1.14
N ILE A 262 -1.72 -14.30 1.20
CA ILE A 262 -2.51 -15.44 1.64
C ILE A 262 -1.97 -15.86 3.01
N ASP A 263 -2.66 -15.46 4.07
CA ASP A 263 -2.25 -15.74 5.44
C ASP A 263 -2.86 -17.05 5.96
N ASP A 264 -2.15 -17.71 6.88
CA ASP A 264 -2.58 -18.96 7.51
C ASP A 264 -3.02 -20.06 6.52
N LEU A 265 -2.28 -20.21 5.42
CA LEU A 265 -2.45 -21.30 4.47
C LEU A 265 -2.27 -22.66 5.18
N GLY A 266 -3.26 -23.54 5.05
CA GLY A 266 -3.27 -24.88 5.64
C GLY A 266 -4.11 -25.03 6.91
N ILE A 267 -4.76 -23.96 7.39
CA ILE A 267 -5.80 -24.05 8.44
C ILE A 267 -7.13 -24.53 7.83
N GLU A 268 -7.33 -24.28 6.53
CA GLU A 268 -8.52 -24.73 5.83
C GLU A 268 -8.57 -26.27 5.67
N PRO A 269 -9.76 -26.90 5.73
CA PRO A 269 -9.91 -28.31 5.40
C PRO A 269 -9.35 -28.63 4.01
N PRO A 270 -8.49 -29.66 3.88
CA PRO A 270 -7.90 -30.04 2.60
C PRO A 270 -8.97 -30.58 1.66
N THR A 271 -9.16 -29.95 0.50
CA THR A 271 -10.07 -30.45 -0.55
C THR A 271 -9.43 -30.31 -1.94
N PRO A 272 -9.67 -31.27 -2.86
CA PRO A 272 -9.13 -31.21 -4.22
C PRO A 272 -9.48 -29.91 -4.95
N ALA A 273 -10.69 -29.39 -4.73
CA ALA A 273 -11.15 -28.12 -5.30
C ALA A 273 -10.26 -26.94 -4.88
N ARG A 274 -9.95 -26.82 -3.57
CA ARG A 274 -9.10 -25.72 -3.06
C ARG A 274 -7.67 -25.78 -3.60
N TYR A 275 -7.12 -26.99 -3.76
CA TYR A 275 -5.80 -27.14 -4.38
C TYR A 275 -5.80 -26.70 -5.85
N ALA A 276 -6.86 -27.02 -6.58
CA ALA A 276 -7.02 -26.56 -7.95
C ALA A 276 -7.15 -25.02 -8.04
N GLU A 277 -7.89 -24.39 -7.10
CA GLU A 277 -7.95 -22.93 -7.02
C GLU A 277 -6.59 -22.31 -6.72
N LEU A 278 -5.88 -22.80 -5.70
CA LEU A 278 -4.56 -22.27 -5.34
C LEU A 278 -3.59 -22.40 -6.50
N LEU A 279 -3.58 -23.55 -7.19
CA LEU A 279 -2.75 -23.74 -8.38
C LEU A 279 -3.11 -22.74 -9.50
N THR A 280 -4.40 -22.47 -9.69
CA THR A 280 -4.88 -21.48 -10.66
C THR A 280 -4.39 -20.08 -10.32
N ILE A 281 -4.51 -19.66 -9.04
CA ILE A 281 -4.00 -18.38 -8.55
C ILE A 281 -2.50 -18.26 -8.80
N LEU A 282 -1.72 -19.25 -8.39
CA LEU A 282 -0.26 -19.24 -8.54
C LEU A 282 0.16 -19.13 -10.01
N ASN A 283 -0.49 -19.88 -10.90
CA ASN A 283 -0.15 -19.88 -12.31
C ASN A 283 -0.50 -18.57 -13.02
N ILE A 284 -1.73 -18.07 -12.83
CA ILE A 284 -2.16 -16.83 -13.49
C ILE A 284 -1.33 -15.65 -12.98
N ARG A 285 -1.10 -15.55 -11.67
CA ARG A 285 -0.27 -14.47 -11.09
C ARG A 285 1.17 -14.54 -11.59
N GLN A 286 1.75 -15.74 -11.73
CA GLN A 286 3.08 -15.90 -12.30
C GLN A 286 3.19 -15.41 -13.74
N ILE A 287 2.18 -15.70 -14.58
CA ILE A 287 2.13 -15.21 -15.96
C ILE A 287 2.02 -13.68 -15.95
N ASN A 288 1.12 -13.13 -15.14
CA ASN A 288 0.94 -11.67 -15.02
C ASN A 288 2.22 -10.98 -14.53
N ASN A 289 2.97 -11.62 -13.64
CA ASN A 289 4.24 -11.10 -13.12
C ASN A 289 5.33 -10.92 -14.19
N LEU A 290 5.18 -11.52 -15.38
CA LEU A 290 6.12 -11.33 -16.50
C LEU A 290 5.98 -9.96 -17.16
N THR A 291 4.79 -9.35 -17.09
CA THR A 291 4.48 -8.08 -17.78
C THR A 291 4.22 -6.92 -16.83
N ARG A 292 3.83 -7.20 -15.58
CA ARG A 292 3.58 -6.19 -14.55
C ARG A 292 3.79 -6.78 -13.15
N PRO A 293 4.06 -5.97 -12.12
CA PRO A 293 4.23 -6.49 -10.76
C PRO A 293 2.98 -7.27 -10.31
N CYS A 294 3.16 -8.55 -9.94
CA CYS A 294 2.07 -9.41 -9.50
C CYS A 294 2.61 -10.48 -8.53
N LYS A 295 3.08 -10.02 -7.36
CA LYS A 295 3.76 -10.84 -6.36
C LYS A 295 2.79 -11.48 -5.37
N THR A 296 3.20 -12.58 -4.77
CA THR A 296 2.42 -13.31 -3.77
C THR A 296 3.24 -13.53 -2.52
N ILE A 297 2.63 -13.34 -1.35
CA ILE A 297 3.16 -13.78 -0.07
C ILE A 297 2.22 -14.84 0.47
N ILE A 298 2.79 -15.97 0.89
CA ILE A 298 2.06 -17.03 1.57
C ILE A 298 2.61 -17.15 2.97
N SER A 299 1.74 -17.23 3.97
CA SER A 299 2.09 -17.50 5.35
C SER A 299 1.42 -18.80 5.81
N THR A 300 2.16 -19.65 6.52
CA THR A 300 1.66 -20.94 7.01
C THR A 300 2.30 -21.36 8.32
N ASN A 301 1.56 -22.15 9.11
CA ASN A 301 2.09 -22.85 10.28
C ASN A 301 2.70 -24.21 9.94
N ILE A 302 2.56 -24.66 8.68
CA ILE A 302 3.07 -25.94 8.18
C ILE A 302 4.55 -25.80 7.82
N GLY A 303 5.36 -26.78 8.23
CA GLY A 303 6.77 -26.81 7.87
C GLY A 303 6.98 -27.08 6.37
N PRO A 304 8.09 -26.64 5.74
CA PRO A 304 8.34 -26.86 4.31
C PRO A 304 8.28 -28.33 3.87
N ARG A 305 8.65 -29.27 4.74
CA ARG A 305 8.60 -30.71 4.47
C ARG A 305 7.17 -31.26 4.41
N GLN A 306 6.30 -30.75 5.28
CA GLN A 306 4.89 -31.14 5.34
C GLN A 306 4.06 -30.53 4.21
N LEU A 307 4.60 -29.57 3.46
CA LEU A 307 3.92 -28.98 2.31
C LEU A 307 3.52 -30.05 1.26
N TYR A 308 4.35 -31.07 1.06
CA TYR A 308 4.07 -32.18 0.14
C TYR A 308 3.01 -33.16 0.66
N GLU A 309 2.83 -33.23 1.98
CA GLU A 309 1.81 -34.09 2.61
C GLU A 309 0.44 -33.40 2.59
N TYR A 310 0.44 -32.09 2.81
CA TYR A 310 -0.77 -31.27 2.87
C TYR A 310 -1.23 -30.74 1.51
N TYR A 311 -0.37 -30.67 0.51
CA TYR A 311 -0.72 -30.18 -0.84
C TYR A 311 -0.23 -31.15 -1.90
N THR A 312 -0.92 -31.17 -3.05
CA THR A 312 -0.49 -31.97 -4.19
C THR A 312 0.92 -31.60 -4.65
N GLU A 313 1.67 -32.56 -5.20
CA GLU A 313 3.04 -32.38 -5.70
C GLU A 313 3.18 -31.16 -6.62
N ARG A 314 2.16 -30.90 -7.44
CA ARG A 314 2.12 -29.76 -8.38
C ARG A 314 2.11 -28.41 -7.65
N VAL A 315 1.30 -28.28 -6.60
CA VAL A 315 1.22 -27.04 -5.80
C VAL A 315 2.52 -26.84 -5.03
N ALA A 316 3.01 -27.89 -4.36
CA ALA A 316 4.27 -27.82 -3.60
C ALA A 316 5.45 -27.44 -4.51
N SER A 317 5.57 -28.05 -5.69
CA SER A 317 6.61 -27.73 -6.67
C SER A 317 6.53 -26.26 -7.14
N ARG A 318 5.32 -25.73 -7.37
CA ARG A 318 5.13 -24.34 -7.79
C ARG A 318 5.50 -23.34 -6.71
N ILE A 319 5.23 -23.67 -5.45
CA ILE A 319 5.64 -22.86 -4.29
C ILE A 319 7.17 -22.91 -4.17
N ILE A 320 7.77 -24.09 -4.10
CA ILE A 320 9.21 -24.25 -3.88
C ILE A 320 10.04 -23.64 -5.01
N GLY A 321 9.59 -23.72 -6.26
CA GLY A 321 10.31 -23.16 -7.41
C GLY A 321 10.26 -21.63 -7.50
N ASN A 322 9.15 -21.01 -7.11
CA ASN A 322 8.88 -19.60 -7.36
C ASN A 322 8.92 -18.70 -6.11
N PHE A 323 9.06 -19.29 -4.92
CA PHE A 323 9.06 -18.58 -3.65
C PHE A 323 10.41 -18.70 -2.95
N ASP A 324 10.81 -17.62 -2.27
CA ASP A 324 11.86 -17.65 -1.27
C ASP A 324 11.28 -18.08 0.07
N MET A 325 11.79 -19.21 0.57
CA MET A 325 11.31 -19.87 1.78
C MET A 325 11.96 -19.23 3.00
N LEU A 326 11.18 -18.50 3.80
CA LEU A 326 11.62 -17.87 5.04
C LEU A 326 11.03 -18.63 6.22
N LYS A 327 11.91 -19.29 7.00
CA LYS A 327 11.53 -20.03 8.19
C LYS A 327 11.65 -19.12 9.42
N PHE A 328 10.51 -18.73 9.97
CA PHE A 328 10.40 -18.04 11.24
C PHE A 328 10.56 -19.05 12.38
N ALA A 329 11.23 -18.62 13.43
CA ALA A 329 11.46 -19.40 14.63
C ALA A 329 11.57 -18.47 15.83
N GLY A 330 11.18 -18.96 17.00
CA GLY A 330 11.14 -18.18 18.23
C GLY A 330 9.97 -18.61 19.11
N GLU A 331 9.70 -17.80 20.13
CA GLU A 331 8.60 -17.99 21.06
C GLU A 331 7.39 -17.15 20.65
N ASP A 332 6.22 -17.40 21.26
CA ASP A 332 5.03 -16.62 20.97
C ASP A 332 5.15 -15.21 21.59
N ILE A 333 5.44 -14.24 20.72
CA ILE A 333 5.65 -12.84 21.09
C ILE A 333 4.37 -12.22 21.67
N ARG A 334 3.19 -12.76 21.33
CA ARG A 334 1.91 -12.27 21.85
C ARG A 334 1.80 -12.50 23.36
N LEU A 335 2.39 -13.59 23.87
CA LEU A 335 2.45 -13.88 25.30
C LEU A 335 3.38 -12.91 26.01
N LEU A 336 4.57 -12.66 25.45
CA LEU A 336 5.54 -11.73 26.00
C LEU A 336 4.98 -10.30 26.10
N LYS A 337 4.32 -9.82 25.02
CA LYS A 337 3.67 -8.50 25.01
C LYS A 337 2.55 -8.39 26.05
N ARG A 338 1.81 -9.47 26.32
CA ARG A 338 0.76 -9.50 27.33
C ARG A 338 1.34 -9.44 28.75
N GLN A 339 2.45 -10.12 29.01
CA GLN A 339 3.12 -10.10 30.31
C GLN A 339 3.73 -8.73 30.62
N MET A 340 4.38 -8.09 29.64
CA MET A 340 4.95 -6.74 29.81
C MET A 340 3.87 -5.70 30.14
N ARG A 341 2.69 -5.77 29.49
CA ARG A 341 1.55 -4.88 29.80
C ARG A 341 0.94 -5.10 31.19
N GLN A 342 1.12 -6.27 31.78
CA GLN A 342 0.63 -6.57 33.13
C GLN A 342 1.65 -6.19 34.21
N GLY A 343 2.95 -6.18 33.90
CA GLY A 343 4.01 -5.76 34.83
C GLY A 343 4.03 -4.24 35.12
N ASP A 344 3.65 -3.42 34.14
CA ASP A 344 3.54 -1.95 34.31
C ASP A 344 2.32 -1.51 35.14
N GLY A 345 1.42 -2.44 35.50
CA GLY A 345 0.26 -2.19 36.37
C GLY A 345 0.50 -2.50 37.85
N SER A 346 1.72 -2.95 38.23
CA SER A 346 2.06 -3.41 39.57
C SER A 346 3.18 -2.60 40.25
N LEU A 347 3.30 -1.32 39.89
CA LEU A 347 4.07 -0.31 40.63
C LEU A 347 3.18 0.92 40.85
N VAL A 348 2.31 0.85 41.85
CA VAL A 348 1.69 2.01 42.52
C VAL A 348 2.05 1.93 43.99
#